data_AF-A0A2S8PLY9-F1
#
_entry.id   AF-A0A2S8PLY9-F1
#
_cell.length_a   1.000
_cell.length_b   1.000
_cell.length_c   1.000
_cell.angle_alpha   90.00
_cell.angle_beta   90.00
_cell.angle_gamma   90.00
#
_symmetry.space_group_name_H-M   'P 1'
#
loop_
_entity.id
_entity.type
_entity.pdbx_description
1 polymer ?
#
loop_
_entity_poly.entity_id
_entity_poly.type
_entity_poly.pdbx_seq_one_letter_code
_entity_poly.pdbx_strand_id
1 'polypeptide(L)' 'EPSGLLPMQMPAHMKTVEEQLEDVAHDMECHVDSDGNTYDFGFGLNWVGVIEDERTRKYRKR' A
#
# COMPACT_ATOMS: atom_id res chain seq x y z
N GLU A 1 1.28 -19.90 -3.19
CA GLU A 1 0.40 -18.75 -2.96
C GLU A 1 1.23 -17.45 -3.03
N PRO A 2 0.74 -16.38 -3.67
CA PRO A 2 1.43 -15.08 -3.69
C PRO A 2 1.65 -14.54 -2.28
N SER A 3 2.81 -13.95 -2.03
CA SER A 3 3.20 -13.43 -0.71
C SER A 3 3.86 -12.05 -0.77
N GLY A 4 3.74 -11.38 -1.93
CA GLY A 4 4.32 -10.07 -2.20
C GLY A 4 3.58 -8.97 -1.44
N LEU A 5 4.35 -8.02 -0.91
CA LEU A 5 3.85 -6.83 -0.24
C LEU A 5 4.39 -5.59 -0.95
N LEU A 6 3.60 -4.53 -1.04
CA LEU A 6 4.02 -3.28 -1.65
C LEU A 6 5.15 -2.63 -0.85
N PRO A 7 6.30 -2.33 -1.49
CA PRO A 7 7.44 -1.69 -0.82
C PRO A 7 7.28 -0.16 -0.71
N MET A 8 6.25 0.41 -1.33
CA MET A 8 5.89 1.83 -1.29
C MET A 8 4.38 1.99 -1.49
N GLN A 9 3.85 3.18 -1.22
CA GLN A 9 2.45 3.49 -1.50
C GLN A 9 2.19 3.51 -3.02
N MET A 10 1.05 2.98 -3.46
CA MET A 10 0.61 3.14 -4.84
C MET A 10 -0.21 4.44 -4.95
N PRO A 11 0.24 5.44 -5.72
CA PRO A 11 -0.46 6.73 -5.82
C PRO A 11 -1.82 6.59 -6.50
N ALA A 12 -2.82 7.32 -6.02
CA ALA A 12 -4.17 7.35 -6.60
C ALA A 12 -4.19 7.97 -8.01
N HIS A 13 -3.33 8.96 -8.27
CA HIS A 13 -3.22 9.65 -9.55
C HIS A 13 -1.88 10.38 -9.70
N MET A 14 -1.54 10.80 -10.93
CA MET A 14 -0.26 11.46 -11.24
C MET A 14 0.01 12.72 -10.41
N LYS A 15 -1.03 13.48 -10.07
CA LYS A 15 -0.90 14.66 -9.21
C LYS A 15 -0.28 14.30 -7.85
N THR A 16 -0.62 13.15 -7.29
CA THR A 16 -0.07 12.67 -6.01
C THR A 16 1.44 12.43 -6.11
N VAL A 17 1.89 11.93 -7.26
CA VAL A 17 3.32 11.70 -7.52
C VAL A 17 4.07 13.02 -7.63
N GLU A 18 3.46 14.03 -8.27
CA GLU A 18 4.07 15.35 -8.43
C GLU A 18 4.12 16.13 -7.10
N GLU A 19 3.13 15.96 -6.25
CA GLU A 19 3.03 16.62 -4.94
C GLU A 19 3.77 15.87 -3.83
N GLN A 20 4.32 14.67 -4.11
CA GLN A 20 4.99 13.86 -3.11
C GLN A 20 6.19 14.61 -2.52
N LEU A 21 6.29 14.57 -1.20
CA LEU A 21 7.45 15.02 -0.46
C LEU A 21 8.40 13.84 -0.35
N GLU A 22 9.39 13.76 -1.25
CA GLU A 22 10.31 12.61 -1.35
C GLU A 22 11.02 12.26 -0.02
N ASP A 23 11.16 13.24 0.88
CA ASP A 23 11.78 13.08 2.20
C ASP A 23 10.79 12.68 3.32
N VAL A 24 9.49 12.60 3.03
CA VAL A 24 8.44 12.25 4.00
C VAL A 24 7.89 10.87 3.68
N ALA A 25 8.00 9.96 4.64
CA ALA A 25 7.46 8.62 4.47
C ALA A 25 5.92 8.62 4.49
N HIS A 26 5.34 7.93 3.50
CA HIS A 26 3.92 7.59 3.43
C HIS A 26 2.98 8.80 3.39
N ASP A 27 3.30 9.79 2.56
CA ASP A 27 2.56 11.04 2.38
C ASP A 27 1.63 11.03 1.14
N MET A 28 1.68 9.99 0.33
CA MET A 28 0.86 9.87 -0.88
C MET A 28 -0.58 9.46 -0.56
N GLU A 29 -1.52 10.07 -1.26
CA GLU A 29 -2.88 9.56 -1.39
C GLU A 29 -2.86 8.21 -2.14
N CYS A 30 -3.23 7.15 -1.43
CA CYS A 30 -3.16 5.79 -1.97
C CYS A 30 -4.35 5.48 -2.88
N HIS A 31 -4.09 4.71 -3.94
CA HIS A 31 -5.14 4.17 -4.80
C HIS A 31 -6.06 3.23 -4.01
N VAL A 32 -7.36 3.36 -4.25
CA VAL A 32 -8.41 2.45 -3.76
C VAL A 32 -9.07 1.80 -4.97
N ASP A 33 -9.09 0.47 -4.99
CA ASP A 33 -9.73 -0.27 -6.07
C ASP A 33 -11.27 -0.28 -5.95
N SER A 34 -11.93 -0.92 -6.93
CA SER A 34 -13.39 -1.07 -6.93
C SER A 34 -13.94 -1.92 -5.78
N ASP A 35 -13.10 -2.77 -5.19
CA ASP A 35 -13.46 -3.68 -4.10
C ASP A 35 -13.19 -3.06 -2.72
N GLY A 36 -12.66 -1.84 -2.69
CA GLY A 36 -12.36 -1.08 -1.47
C GLY A 36 -10.98 -1.36 -0.87
N ASN A 37 -10.08 -2.05 -1.57
CA ASN A 37 -8.73 -2.28 -1.08
C ASN A 37 -7.85 -1.04 -1.30
N THR A 38 -7.21 -0.57 -0.23
CA THR A 38 -6.22 0.52 -0.30
C THR A 38 -4.82 -0.04 -0.53
N TYR A 39 -4.17 0.41 -1.60
CA TYR A 39 -2.84 -0.02 -2.00
C TYR A 39 -1.75 0.78 -1.25
N ASP A 40 -1.77 0.68 0.07
CA ASP A 40 -0.83 1.33 0.99
C ASP A 40 0.44 0.48 1.18
N PHE A 41 1.47 1.06 1.81
CA PHE A 41 2.71 0.35 2.14
C PHE A 41 2.43 -0.93 2.94
N GLY A 42 3.01 -2.04 2.49
CA GLY A 42 2.79 -3.35 3.09
C GLY A 42 1.46 -4.01 2.73
N PHE A 43 0.67 -3.47 1.80
CA PHE A 43 -0.50 -4.16 1.24
C PHE A 43 -0.08 -5.30 0.29
N GLY A 44 -0.86 -6.37 0.25
CA GLY A 44 -0.66 -7.49 -0.66
C GLY A 44 -1.83 -8.46 -0.62
N LEU A 45 -2.00 -9.20 -1.72
CA LEU A 45 -3.06 -10.18 -1.91
C LEU A 45 -2.49 -11.58 -2.12
N ASN A 46 -3.24 -12.57 -1.66
CA ASN A 46 -2.99 -13.98 -1.84
C ASN A 46 -4.26 -14.69 -2.35
N TRP A 47 -4.31 -16.03 -2.36
CA TRP A 47 -5.49 -16.75 -2.87
C TRP A 47 -6.67 -16.74 -1.89
N VAL A 48 -6.42 -16.41 -0.62
CA VAL A 48 -7.42 -16.31 0.44
C VAL A 48 -7.93 -14.87 0.63
N GLY A 49 -7.20 -13.86 0.13
CA GLY A 49 -7.57 -12.45 0.20
C GLY A 49 -6.39 -11.55 0.58
N VAL A 50 -6.64 -10.57 1.44
CA VAL A 50 -5.61 -9.64 1.95
C VAL A 50 -4.63 -10.37 2.86
N ILE A 51 -3.34 -10.16 2.64
CA ILE A 51 -2.28 -10.78 3.44
C ILE A 51 -2.24 -10.13 4.84
N GLU A 52 -2.54 -10.91 5.87
CA GLU A 52 -2.39 -10.52 7.27
C GLU A 52 -1.44 -11.48 8.00
N ASP A 53 -0.17 -11.10 8.08
CA ASP A 53 0.90 -11.91 8.67
C ASP A 53 1.80 -11.08 9.62
N GLU A 54 2.89 -11.68 10.11
CA GLU A 54 3.85 -11.01 10.99
C GLU A 54 4.49 -9.76 10.36
N ARG A 55 4.67 -9.75 9.04
CA ARG A 55 5.28 -8.63 8.30
C ARG A 55 4.29 -7.46 8.22
N THR A 56 3.04 -7.72 7.85
CA THR A 56 2.04 -6.65 7.77
C THR A 56 1.73 -6.08 9.16
N ARG A 57 1.78 -6.89 10.23
CA ARG A 57 1.69 -6.42 11.61
C ARG A 57 2.87 -5.55 12.07
N LYS A 58 4.07 -5.83 11.56
CA LYS A 58 5.30 -5.12 11.95
C LYS A 58 5.49 -3.81 11.18
N TYR A 59 5.18 -3.80 9.89
CA TYR A 59 5.56 -2.72 8.97
C TYR A 59 4.41 -1.80 8.57
N ARG A 60 3.14 -2.24 8.63
CA ARG A 60 2.00 -1.39 8.26
C ARG A 60 1.84 -0.26 9.28
N LYS A 61 1.53 0.95 8.79
CA LYS A 61 1.25 2.12 9.64
C LYS A 61 0.05 1.80 10.54
N ARG A 62 0.13 2.19 11.81
CA ARG A 62 -0.98 2.09 12.77
C ARG A 62 -1.92 3.27 12.64
#